data_AF-A0A2N6VII3-F1
#
_entry.id   AF-A0A2N6VII3-F1
#
_cell.length_a   1.000
_cell.length_b   1.000
_cell.length_c   1.000
_cell.angle_alpha   90.00
_cell.angle_beta   90.00
_cell.angle_gamma   90.00
#
_symmetry.space_group_name_H-M   'P 1'
#
loop_
_entity.id
_entity.type
_entity.pdbx_description
1 polymer ?
#
loop_
_entity_poly.entity_id
_entity_poly.type
_entity_poly.pdbx_seq_one_letter_code
_entity_poly.pdbx_strand_id
1 'polypeptide(L)'
;VLGVLALVSWDTFFRGFHSLFFSAGTWEFYLDDSLIRLFPQTFWMDAGITAGLVILLGSGLLIGLSFIGHGRRKKARAAVKALTTPWAASASERMTISRSTDPQTTT
;
A
#
# COMPACT_ATOMS: atom_id res chain seq x y z
N VAL A 1 -11.29 1.57 -16.00
CA VAL A 1 -12.37 1.35 -17.00
C VAL A 1 -13.02 -0.02 -16.83
N LEU A 2 -12.26 -1.13 -16.88
CA LEU A 2 -12.83 -2.49 -16.75
C LEU A 2 -13.60 -2.74 -15.44
N GLY A 3 -13.08 -2.31 -14.29
CA GLY A 3 -13.81 -2.46 -13.01
C GLY A 3 -15.11 -1.65 -12.94
N VAL A 4 -15.16 -0.47 -13.57
CA VAL A 4 -16.39 0.33 -13.66
C VAL A 4 -17.39 -0.34 -14.60
N LEU A 5 -16.92 -0.91 -15.72
CA LEU A 5 -17.75 -1.71 -16.63
C LEU A 5 -18.31 -2.96 -15.95
N ALA A 6 -17.52 -3.67 -15.15
CA ALA A 6 -17.98 -4.81 -14.38
C ALA A 6 -19.10 -4.44 -13.40
N LEU A 7 -19.03 -3.25 -12.79
CA LEU A 7 -20.02 -2.77 -11.83
C LEU A 7 -21.32 -2.27 -12.49
N VAL A 8 -21.20 -1.51 -13.58
CA VAL A 8 -22.33 -0.81 -14.21
C VAL A 8 -22.99 -1.64 -15.32
N SER A 9 -22.21 -2.46 -16.03
CA SER A 9 -22.66 -3.29 -17.15
C SER A 9 -22.13 -4.71 -17.04
N TRP A 10 -22.45 -5.37 -15.91
CA TRP A 10 -21.98 -6.72 -15.56
C TRP A 10 -22.12 -7.70 -16.73
N ASP A 11 -23.29 -7.73 -17.36
CA ASP A 11 -23.63 -8.63 -18.45
C ASP A 11 -22.70 -8.45 -19.67
N THR A 12 -22.43 -7.20 -20.07
CA THR A 12 -21.46 -6.89 -21.13
C THR A 12 -20.04 -7.27 -20.74
N PHE A 13 -19.64 -6.97 -19.49
CA PHE A 13 -18.31 -7.30 -18.98
C PHE A 13 -18.09 -8.82 -18.95
N PHE A 14 -19.05 -9.58 -18.42
CA PHE A 14 -18.99 -11.03 -18.30
C PHE A 14 -18.87 -11.68 -19.67
N ARG A 15 -19.75 -11.34 -20.62
CA ARG A 15 -19.69 -11.89 -21.98
C ARG A 15 -18.41 -11.50 -22.71
N GLY A 16 -18.04 -10.22 -22.63
CA GLY A 16 -16.81 -9.72 -23.24
C GLY A 16 -15.59 -10.45 -22.71
N PHE A 17 -15.49 -10.60 -21.38
CA PHE A 17 -14.41 -11.34 -20.74
C PHE A 17 -14.39 -12.81 -21.19
N HIS A 18 -15.51 -13.53 -21.15
CA HIS A 18 -15.55 -14.95 -21.51
C HIS A 18 -15.24 -15.18 -22.99
N SER A 19 -15.68 -14.29 -23.87
CA SER A 19 -15.40 -14.39 -25.31
C SER A 19 -13.91 -14.30 -25.67
N LEU A 20 -13.07 -13.73 -24.79
CA LEU A 20 -11.62 -13.66 -25.01
C LEU A 20 -10.92 -15.01 -24.79
N PHE A 21 -11.50 -15.87 -23.96
CA PHE A 21 -10.88 -17.14 -23.56
C PHE A 21 -11.61 -18.37 -24.10
N PHE A 22 -12.90 -18.23 -24.43
CA PHE A 22 -13.77 -19.36 -24.76
C PHE A 22 -14.65 -19.06 -25.97
N SER A 23 -14.99 -20.09 -26.75
CA SER A 23 -15.91 -19.96 -27.88
C SER A 23 -17.35 -19.73 -27.41
N ALA A 24 -18.16 -19.09 -28.25
CA ALA A 24 -19.59 -18.91 -27.99
C ALA A 24 -20.30 -20.24 -27.67
N GLY A 25 -21.29 -20.20 -26.78
CA GLY A 25 -22.07 -21.38 -26.35
C GLY A 25 -21.39 -22.30 -25.34
N THR A 26 -20.11 -22.10 -24.98
CA THR A 26 -19.43 -22.93 -23.95
C THR A 26 -19.54 -22.36 -22.54
N TRP A 27 -19.85 -21.08 -22.42
CA TRP A 27 -19.97 -20.33 -21.16
C TRP A 27 -21.34 -19.66 -20.98
N GLU A 28 -22.21 -19.74 -21.99
CA GLU A 28 -23.61 -19.30 -21.91
C GLU A 28 -24.45 -20.43 -21.35
N PHE A 29 -25.02 -20.22 -20.17
CA PHE A 29 -25.87 -21.19 -19.47
C PHE A 29 -27.35 -20.89 -19.71
N TYR A 30 -28.16 -21.94 -19.74
CA TYR A 30 -29.61 -21.77 -19.72
C TYR A 30 -30.09 -21.41 -18.31
N LEU A 31 -31.26 -20.78 -18.18
CA LEU A 31 -31.80 -20.34 -16.87
C LEU A 31 -32.11 -21.50 -15.91
N ASP A 32 -32.27 -22.69 -16.47
CA ASP A 32 -32.54 -23.96 -15.80
C ASP A 32 -31.26 -24.75 -15.47
N ASP A 33 -30.08 -24.32 -15.94
CA ASP A 33 -28.82 -24.94 -15.55
C ASP A 33 -28.55 -24.78 -14.05
N SER A 34 -27.97 -25.83 -13.46
CA SER A 34 -27.61 -25.82 -12.04
C SER A 34 -26.57 -24.75 -11.72
N LEU A 35 -25.63 -24.47 -12.62
CA LEU A 35 -24.51 -23.57 -12.37
C LEU A 35 -24.96 -22.11 -12.17
N ILE A 36 -25.90 -21.62 -12.99
CA ILE A 36 -26.42 -20.25 -12.86
C ILE A 36 -27.32 -20.08 -11.63
N ARG A 37 -27.96 -21.16 -11.18
CA ARG A 37 -28.77 -21.19 -9.96
C ARG A 37 -27.92 -21.23 -8.68
N LEU A 38 -26.82 -21.98 -8.69
CA LEU A 38 -25.88 -22.03 -7.56
C LEU A 38 -25.07 -20.74 -7.44
N PHE A 39 -24.68 -20.13 -8.57
CA PHE A 39 -23.83 -18.94 -8.59
C PHE A 39 -24.46 -17.82 -9.43
N PRO A 40 -25.56 -17.21 -8.94
CA PRO A 40 -26.23 -16.14 -9.65
C PRO A 40 -25.35 -14.90 -9.76
N GLN A 41 -25.70 -13.97 -10.65
CA GLN A 41 -24.98 -12.70 -10.82
C GLN A 41 -24.78 -11.95 -9.50
N THR A 42 -25.79 -11.88 -8.64
CA THR A 42 -25.74 -11.18 -7.35
C THR A 42 -24.66 -11.76 -6.44
N PHE A 43 -24.48 -13.09 -6.43
CA PHE A 43 -23.43 -13.75 -5.67
C PHE A 43 -22.04 -13.25 -6.09
N TRP A 44 -21.76 -13.16 -7.39
CA TRP A 44 -20.46 -12.70 -7.89
C TRP A 44 -20.22 -11.22 -7.63
N MET A 45 -21.25 -10.38 -7.78
CA MET A 45 -21.18 -8.95 -7.46
C MET A 45 -20.89 -8.72 -5.98
N ASP A 46 -21.65 -9.38 -5.10
CA ASP A 46 -21.50 -9.27 -3.64
C ASP A 46 -20.14 -9.78 -3.18
N ALA A 47 -19.69 -10.92 -3.70
CA ALA A 47 -18.38 -11.48 -3.42
C ALA A 47 -17.26 -10.53 -3.88
N GLY A 48 -17.37 -9.96 -5.08
CA GLY A 48 -16.40 -9.01 -5.63
C GLY A 48 -16.30 -7.72 -4.81
N ILE A 49 -17.44 -7.14 -4.44
CA ILE A 49 -17.50 -5.93 -3.61
C ILE A 49 -16.93 -6.21 -2.22
N THR A 50 -17.35 -7.32 -1.59
CA THR A 50 -16.89 -7.70 -0.25
C THR A 50 -15.38 -7.95 -0.23
N ALA A 51 -14.87 -8.72 -1.20
CA ALA A 51 -13.44 -8.97 -1.33
C ALA A 51 -12.66 -7.67 -1.55
N GLY A 52 -13.14 -6.80 -2.45
CA GLY A 52 -12.55 -5.49 -2.71
C GLY A 52 -12.49 -4.64 -1.43
N LEU A 53 -13.57 -4.59 -0.66
CA LEU A 53 -13.64 -3.86 0.60
C LEU A 53 -12.65 -4.42 1.64
N VAL A 54 -12.62 -5.74 1.82
CA VAL A 54 -11.68 -6.41 2.74
C VAL A 54 -10.23 -6.11 2.37
N ILE A 55 -9.88 -6.20 1.09
CA ILE A 55 -8.52 -5.92 0.60
C ILE A 55 -8.15 -4.46 0.83
N LEU A 56 -9.05 -3.52 0.53
CA LEU A 56 -8.81 -2.09 0.70
C LEU A 56 -8.65 -1.72 2.18
N LEU A 57 -9.52 -2.23 3.04
CA LEU A 57 -9.45 -1.99 4.49
C LEU A 57 -8.21 -2.64 5.10
N GLY A 58 -7.94 -3.91 4.75
CA GLY A 58 -6.76 -4.63 5.22
C GLY A 58 -5.46 -3.94 4.79
N SER A 59 -5.37 -3.55 3.51
CA SER A 59 -4.20 -2.83 2.98
C SER A 59 -4.05 -1.46 3.63
N GLY A 60 -5.15 -0.70 3.78
CA GLY A 60 -5.14 0.59 4.46
C GLY A 60 -4.66 0.49 5.90
N LEU A 61 -5.12 -0.53 6.63
CA LEU A 61 -4.68 -0.81 8.00
C LEU A 61 -3.18 -1.15 8.06
N LEU A 62 -2.71 -2.06 7.21
CA LEU A 62 -1.29 -2.45 7.17
C LEU A 62 -0.38 -1.27 6.80
N ILE A 63 -0.78 -0.48 5.82
CA ILE A 63 -0.05 0.73 5.41
C ILE A 63 -0.03 1.74 6.56
N GLY A 64 -1.19 2.00 7.18
CA GLY A 64 -1.29 2.88 8.34
C GLY A 64 -0.35 2.45 9.46
N LEU A 65 -0.41 1.19 9.88
CA LEU A 65 0.46 0.62 10.90
C LEU A 65 1.95 0.71 10.52
N SER A 66 2.29 0.50 9.25
CA SER A 66 3.65 0.64 8.73
C SER A 66 4.18 2.06 8.94
N PHE A 67 3.39 3.10 8.65
CA PHE A 67 3.77 4.50 8.88
C PHE A 67 3.96 4.83 10.36
N ILE A 68 3.07 4.37 11.24
CA ILE A 68 3.23 4.52 12.70
C ILE A 68 4.54 3.85 13.16
N GLY A 69 4.81 2.63 12.71
CA GLY A 69 6.02 1.88 13.04
C GLY A 69 7.30 2.56 12.52
N HIS A 70 7.26 3.11 11.31
CA HIS A 70 8.40 3.80 10.70
C HIS A 70 8.80 5.06 11.49
N GLY A 71 7.84 5.85 11.94
CA GLY A 71 8.10 7.04 12.77
C GLY A 71 8.79 6.70 14.09
N ARG A 72 8.34 5.64 14.77
CA ARG A 72 8.94 5.17 16.03
C ARG A 72 10.36 4.64 15.82
N ARG A 73 10.60 3.90 14.73
CA ARG A 73 11.93 3.38 14.39
C ARG A 73 12.92 4.48 14.04
N LYS A 74 12.50 5.55 13.35
CA LYS A 74 13.35 6.72 13.07
C LYS A 74 13.80 7.41 14.36
N LYS A 75 12.88 7.64 15.31
CA LYS A 75 13.21 8.23 16.63
C LYS A 75 14.17 7.34 17.42
N ALA A 76 13.91 6.03 17.47
CA ALA A 76 14.78 5.08 18.16
C ALA A 76 16.19 5.03 17.53
N ARG A 77 16.30 5.01 16.20
CA ARG A 77 17.59 5.06 15.49
C ARG A 77 18.34 6.37 15.72
N ALA A 78 17.64 7.50 15.77
CA ALA A 78 18.22 8.80 16.08
C ALA A 78 18.76 8.85 17.53
N ALA A 79 18.01 8.29 18.49
CA ALA A 79 18.45 8.18 19.88
C ALA A 79 19.69 7.29 20.03
N VAL A 80 19.71 6.12 19.37
CA VAL A 80 20.89 5.23 19.36
C VAL A 80 22.08 5.90 18.69
N LYS A 81 21.89 6.60 17.56
CA LYS A 81 22.95 7.37 16.90
C LYS A 81 23.52 8.45 17.83
N ALA A 82 22.68 9.19 18.56
CA ALA A 82 23.11 10.20 19.51
C ALA A 82 24.00 9.62 20.62
N LEU A 83 23.64 8.44 21.14
CA LEU A 83 24.40 7.71 22.17
C LEU A 83 25.71 7.09 21.64
N THR A 84 25.75 6.72 20.35
CA THR A 84 26.92 6.10 19.72
C THR A 84 27.84 7.10 19.04
N THR A 85 27.44 8.37 18.89
CA THR A 85 28.33 9.43 18.42
C THR A 85 29.55 9.50 19.36
N PRO A 86 30.78 9.29 18.85
CA PRO A 86 31.95 9.35 19.70
C PRO A 86 32.10 10.76 20.28
N TRP A 87 32.19 10.87 21.60
CA TRP A 87 32.38 12.15 22.29
C TRP A 87 33.57 12.95 21.70
N ALA A 88 34.60 12.23 21.25
CA ALA A 88 35.78 12.77 20.57
C ALA A 88 35.45 13.51 19.25
N ALA A 89 34.47 13.04 18.46
CA ALA A 89 34.08 13.68 17.20
C ALA A 89 33.34 15.01 17.43
N SER A 90 32.51 15.09 18.49
CA SER A 90 31.84 16.33 18.89
C SER A 90 32.76 17.31 19.64
N ALA A 91 33.84 16.81 20.22
CA ALA A 91 34.82 17.60 20.96
C ALA A 91 35.81 18.29 20.01
N SER A 92 36.27 17.58 18.97
CA SER A 92 37.18 18.17 17.96
C SER A 92 36.53 19.33 17.20
N GLU A 93 35.25 19.23 16.87
CA GLU A 93 34.47 20.28 16.18
C GLU A 93 34.29 21.55 17.03
N ARG A 94 34.08 21.39 18.36
CA ARG A 94 34.04 22.53 19.30
C ARG A 94 35.40 23.17 19.52
N MET A 95 36.47 22.38 19.48
CA MET A 95 37.83 22.87 19.70
C MET A 95 38.40 23.62 18.50
N THR A 96 38.04 23.24 17.27
CA THR A 96 38.37 24.01 16.06
C THR A 96 37.60 25.34 16.00
N ILE A 97 36.31 25.36 16.38
CA ILE A 97 35.52 26.61 16.42
C ILE A 97 36.12 27.58 17.46
N SER A 98 36.43 27.10 18.66
CA SER A 98 37.10 27.91 19.71
C SER A 98 38.48 28.43 19.26
N ARG A 99 39.27 27.63 18.53
CA ARG A 99 40.59 28.05 18.03
C ARG A 99 40.50 29.09 16.91
N SER A 100 39.42 29.12 16.12
CA SER A 100 39.21 30.13 15.07
C SER A 100 38.70 31.48 15.60
N THR A 101 38.31 31.53 16.89
CA THR A 101 37.76 32.73 17.54
C THR A 101 38.79 33.37 18.47
N ASP A 102 40.06 33.35 18.09
CA ASP A 102 41.12 34.10 18.78
C ASP A 102 41.50 35.32 17.92
N PRO A 103 41.00 36.53 18.23
CA PRO A 103 41.48 37.74 17.60
C PRO A 103 42.89 38.04 18.14
N GLN A 104 43.92 37.52 17.47
CA GLN A 104 45.26 38.06 17.58
C GLN A 104 45.28 39.48 17.00
N THR A 105 44.88 40.47 17.80
CA THR A 105 45.21 41.88 17.59
C THR A 105 45.07 42.63 18.92
N THR A 106 46.21 43.01 19.51
CA THR A 106 46.61 44.41 19.81
C THR A 106 47.62 44.40 20.98
N THR A 107 48.89 44.60 20.67
CA THR A 107 49.76 45.51 21.45
C THR A 107 50.84 46.04 20.52
#